data_AF-A0A895YMR5-F1
#
_entry.id   AF-A0A895YMR5-F1
#
_cell.length_a   1.000
_cell.length_b   1.000
_cell.length_c   1.000
_cell.angle_alpha   90.00
_cell.angle_beta   90.00
_cell.angle_gamma   90.00
#
_symmetry.space_group_name_H-M   'P 1'
#
loop_
_entity.id
_entity.type
_entity.pdbx_description
1 polymer ?
#
loop_
_entity_poly.entity_id
_entity_poly.type
_entity_poly.pdbx_seq_one_letter_code
_entity_poly.pdbx_strand_id
1 'polypeptide(L)'
;MSPEPDRTVATVLPAAIELTTAYAAGPTDPELFWQTMQRLLLDRAEQSDPPQAVAELLLGTAALASMLLDEAAECSGRERPTILAELHRTYLNGP
;
A
#
# COMPACT_ATOMS: atom_id res chain seq x y z
N MET A 1 13.34 15.92 -19.75
CA MET A 1 13.54 14.50 -19.41
C MET A 1 12.47 14.18 -18.38
N SER A 2 11.31 13.68 -18.83
CA SER A 2 10.22 13.32 -17.91
C SER A 2 10.68 12.10 -17.11
N PRO A 3 10.52 12.07 -15.77
CA PRO A 3 10.73 10.84 -15.03
C PRO A 3 9.71 9.83 -15.56
N GLU A 4 10.15 8.66 -16.03
CA GLU A 4 9.24 7.57 -16.42
C GLU A 4 8.35 7.24 -15.21
N PRO A 5 7.05 7.54 -15.23
CA PRO A 5 6.17 7.35 -14.08
C PRO A 5 5.98 5.88 -13.68
N ASP A 6 6.39 4.93 -14.53
CA ASP A 6 6.10 3.50 -14.34
C ASP A 6 7.18 2.73 -13.58
N ARG A 7 8.46 3.14 -13.66
CA ARG A 7 9.54 2.28 -13.14
C ARG A 7 9.59 2.23 -11.63
N THR A 8 9.42 3.39 -10.98
CA THR A 8 9.42 3.49 -9.51
C THR A 8 8.20 2.80 -8.91
N VAL A 9 7.03 2.91 -9.55
CA VAL A 9 5.80 2.25 -9.08
C VAL A 9 5.91 0.73 -9.25
N ALA A 10 6.41 0.28 -10.40
CA ALA A 10 6.63 -1.14 -10.67
C ALA A 10 7.59 -1.81 -9.68
N THR A 11 8.58 -1.08 -9.13
CA THR A 11 9.49 -1.65 -8.14
C THR A 11 8.90 -1.73 -6.73
N VAL A 12 7.94 -0.87 -6.36
CA VAL A 12 7.38 -0.83 -4.99
C VAL A 12 6.06 -1.58 -4.82
N LEU A 13 5.30 -1.77 -5.90
CA LEU A 13 4.00 -2.46 -5.87
C LEU A 13 4.06 -3.90 -5.34
N PRO A 14 5.02 -4.76 -5.73
CA PRO A 14 5.03 -6.15 -5.28
C PRO A 14 5.07 -6.27 -3.74
N ALA A 15 5.91 -5.47 -3.08
CA ALA A 15 6.01 -5.44 -1.63
C ALA A 15 4.72 -4.95 -0.95
N ALA A 16 4.05 -3.96 -1.55
CA ALA A 16 2.78 -3.44 -1.04
C ALA A 16 1.63 -4.46 -1.17
N ILE A 17 1.57 -5.18 -2.29
CA ILE A 17 0.60 -6.27 -2.51
C ILE A 17 0.83 -7.36 -1.47
N GLU A 18 2.07 -7.82 -1.33
CA GLU A 18 2.45 -8.87 -0.39
C GLU A 18 2.07 -8.51 1.06
N LEU A 19 2.36 -7.28 1.49
CA LEU A 19 2.01 -6.80 2.83
C LEU A 19 0.47 -6.73 3.03
N THR A 20 -0.27 -6.29 2.01
CA THR A 20 -1.74 -6.21 2.06
C THR A 20 -2.37 -7.59 2.10
N THR A 21 -1.81 -8.56 1.35
CA THR A 21 -2.23 -9.97 1.40
C THR A 21 -1.96 -10.58 2.77
N ALA A 22 -0.81 -10.30 3.38
CA ALA A 22 -0.48 -10.74 4.73
C ALA A 22 -1.45 -10.17 5.77
N TYR A 23 -1.85 -8.90 5.65
CA TYR A 23 -2.87 -8.30 6.52
C TYR A 23 -4.23 -9.00 6.38
N ALA A 24 -4.66 -9.31 5.15
CA ALA A 24 -5.94 -9.98 4.89
C ALA A 24 -6.01 -11.40 5.48
N ALA A 25 -4.86 -12.06 5.66
CA ALA A 25 -4.74 -13.36 6.32
C ALA A 25 -4.82 -13.28 7.85
N GLY A 26 -4.89 -12.09 8.45
CA GLY A 26 -4.92 -11.88 9.90
C GLY A 26 -5.94 -12.71 10.69
N PRO A 27 -7.15 -13.02 10.18
CA PRO A 27 -8.09 -13.92 10.86
C PRO A 27 -7.58 -15.37 11.03
N THR A 28 -6.64 -15.80 10.17
CA THR A 28 -6.06 -17.14 10.17
C THR A 28 -4.62 -17.17 10.67
N ASP A 29 -3.86 -16.09 10.48
CA ASP A 29 -2.48 -15.93 10.93
C ASP A 29 -2.22 -14.46 11.31
N PRO A 30 -2.40 -14.10 12.59
CA PRO A 30 -2.27 -12.72 13.05
C PRO A 30 -0.82 -12.21 13.04
N GLU A 31 0.18 -13.11 13.02
CA GLU A 31 1.59 -12.73 13.03
C GLU A 31 2.17 -12.52 11.62
N LEU A 32 1.50 -13.06 10.59
CA LEU A 32 1.98 -13.02 9.22
C LEU A 32 2.24 -11.61 8.71
N PHE A 33 1.39 -10.64 9.10
CA PHE A 33 1.58 -9.24 8.75
C PHE A 33 2.93 -8.70 9.25
N TRP A 34 3.22 -8.91 10.54
CA TRP A 34 4.42 -8.37 11.16
C TRP A 34 5.68 -9.06 10.62
N GLN A 35 5.64 -10.38 10.45
CA GLN A 35 6.73 -11.15 9.86
C GLN A 35 7.02 -10.72 8.42
N THR A 36 5.97 -10.48 7.63
CA THR A 36 6.09 -10.01 6.23
C THR A 36 6.69 -8.61 6.19
N MET A 37 6.21 -7.69 7.04
CA MET A 37 6.75 -6.34 7.10
C MET A 37 8.23 -6.32 7.49
N GLN A 38 8.62 -7.09 8.52
CA GLN A 38 10.01 -7.18 8.95
C GLN A 38 10.91 -7.72 7.84
N ARG A 39 10.49 -8.81 7.19
CA ARG A 39 11.25 -9.37 6.06
C ARG A 39 11.38 -8.37 4.91
N LEU A 40 10.28 -7.73 4.49
CA LEU A 40 10.32 -6.74 3.41
C LEU A 40 11.26 -5.57 3.70
N LEU A 41 11.26 -5.08 4.95
CA LEU A 41 12.17 -4.01 5.37
C LEU A 41 13.64 -4.47 5.38
N LEU A 42 13.92 -5.71 5.82
CA LEU A 42 15.25 -6.29 5.78
C LEU A 42 15.74 -6.49 4.33
N ASP A 43 14.94 -7.13 3.49
CA ASP A 43 15.25 -7.38 2.07
C ASP A 43 15.56 -6.06 1.32
N ARG A 44 14.85 -4.98 1.66
CA ARG A 44 15.07 -3.64 1.09
C ARG A 44 16.25 -2.90 1.71
N ALA A 45 16.49 -3.07 3.02
CA ALA A 45 17.66 -2.50 3.69
C ALA A 45 18.98 -3.16 3.24
N GLU A 46 18.94 -4.38 2.72
CA GLU A 46 20.10 -5.00 2.05
C GLU A 46 20.41 -4.34 0.70
N GLN A 47 19.42 -3.69 0.07
CA GLN A 47 19.51 -3.07 -1.26
C GLN A 47 19.62 -1.53 -1.21
N SER A 48 19.22 -0.91 -0.10
CA SER A 48 19.11 0.55 0.10
C SER A 48 19.29 0.91 1.57
N ASP A 49 19.45 2.19 1.93
CA ASP A 49 19.50 2.56 3.35
C ASP A 49 18.13 2.36 4.06
N PRO A 50 18.10 2.17 5.39
CA PRO A 50 16.84 1.88 6.09
C PRO A 50 15.73 2.94 5.91
N PRO A 51 16.02 4.26 5.92
CA PRO A 51 15.01 5.27 5.61
C PRO A 51 14.41 5.13 4.21
N GLN A 52 15.25 4.84 3.20
CA GLN A 52 14.79 4.62 1.84
C GLN A 52 13.89 3.37 1.75
N ALA A 53 14.27 2.27 2.39
CA ALA A 53 13.47 1.05 2.43
C ALA A 53 12.05 1.30 2.99
N VAL A 54 11.94 2.08 4.07
CA VAL A 54 10.66 2.48 4.64
C VAL A 54 9.88 3.39 3.67
N ALA A 55 10.55 4.37 3.06
CA ALA A 55 9.91 5.28 2.11
C ALA A 55 9.37 4.54 0.87
N GLU A 56 10.10 3.56 0.35
CA GLU A 56 9.67 2.71 -0.76
C GLU A 56 8.44 1.88 -0.41
N LEU A 57 8.40 1.29 0.79
CA LEU A 57 7.24 0.53 1.27
C LEU A 57 6.00 1.43 1.45
N LEU A 58 6.18 2.62 2.02
CA LEU A 58 5.11 3.63 2.16
C LEU A 58 4.62 4.11 0.79
N LEU A 59 5.52 4.34 -0.15
CA LEU A 59 5.16 4.75 -1.51
C LEU A 59 4.37 3.65 -2.22
N GLY A 60 4.80 2.39 -2.12
CA GLY A 60 4.10 1.26 -2.73
C GLY A 60 2.70 1.06 -2.15
N THR A 61 2.55 1.17 -0.83
CA THR A 61 1.23 1.05 -0.18
C THR A 61 0.31 2.21 -0.55
N ALA A 62 0.83 3.45 -0.64
CA ALA A 62 0.06 4.59 -1.12
C ALA A 62 -0.36 4.45 -2.60
N ALA A 63 0.53 3.96 -3.46
CA ALA A 63 0.23 3.71 -4.86
C ALA A 63 -0.85 2.62 -5.02
N LEU A 64 -0.71 1.51 -4.30
CA LEU A 64 -1.71 0.43 -4.28
C LEU A 64 -3.06 0.93 -3.77
N ALA A 65 -3.08 1.71 -2.68
CA ALA A 65 -4.31 2.31 -2.16
C ALA A 65 -4.98 3.25 -3.17
N SER A 66 -4.19 4.04 -3.92
CA SER A 66 -4.71 4.87 -5.01
C SER A 66 -5.37 4.02 -6.11
N MET A 67 -4.73 2.93 -6.55
CA MET A 67 -5.27 2.04 -7.59
C MET A 67 -6.57 1.38 -7.13
N LEU A 68 -6.61 0.92 -5.87
CA LEU A 68 -7.83 0.33 -5.29
C LEU A 68 -8.96 1.37 -5.15
N LEU A 69 -8.64 2.64 -4.90
CA LEU A 69 -9.63 3.72 -4.89
C LEU A 69 -10.20 3.99 -6.28
N ASP A 70 -9.37 3.96 -7.31
CA ASP A 70 -9.80 4.11 -8.70
C ASP A 70 -10.72 2.94 -9.10
N GLU A 71 -10.32 1.70 -8.81
CA GLU A 71 -11.15 0.50 -9.04
C GLU A 71 -12.48 0.56 -8.26
N ALA A 72 -12.46 1.01 -7.01
CA ALA A 72 -13.68 1.15 -6.21
C ALA A 72 -14.63 2.20 -6.79
N ALA A 73 -14.10 3.31 -7.33
CA ALA A 73 -14.88 4.33 -8.00
C ALA A 73 -15.56 3.77 -9.26
N GLU A 74 -14.80 3.04 -10.07
CA GLU A 74 -15.30 2.38 -11.29
C GLU A 74 -16.39 1.35 -10.97
N CYS A 75 -16.12 0.42 -10.04
CA CYS A 75 -17.05 -0.64 -9.65
C CYS A 75 -18.34 -0.11 -9.02
N SER A 76 -18.28 0.99 -8.27
CA SER A 76 -19.44 1.55 -7.58
C SER A 76 -20.21 2.61 -8.37
N GLY A 77 -19.64 3.09 -9.49
CA GLY A 77 -20.17 4.23 -10.25
C GLY A 77 -20.14 5.55 -9.47
N ARG A 78 -19.35 5.63 -8.39
CA ARG A 78 -19.24 6.81 -7.52
C ARG A 78 -17.95 7.55 -7.82
N GLU A 79 -17.97 8.86 -7.62
CA GLU A 79 -16.76 9.66 -7.79
C GLU A 79 -15.72 9.34 -6.71
N ARG A 80 -14.46 9.20 -7.12
CA ARG A 80 -13.32 8.95 -6.22
C ARG A 80 -13.26 9.88 -5.00
N PRO A 81 -13.48 11.22 -5.11
CA PRO A 81 -13.49 12.11 -3.94
C PRO A 81 -14.57 11.76 -2.93
N THR A 82 -15.72 11.24 -3.40
CA THR A 82 -16.82 10.82 -2.52
C THR A 82 -16.38 9.62 -1.68
N ILE A 83 -15.81 8.59 -2.30
CA ILE A 83 -15.31 7.39 -1.60
C ILE A 83 -14.23 7.78 -0.59
N LEU A 84 -13.29 8.64 -0.99
CA LEU A 84 -12.22 9.11 -0.12
C LEU A 84 -12.77 9.86 1.12
N ALA A 85 -13.76 10.73 0.92
CA ALA A 85 -14.40 11.46 2.02
C ALA A 85 -15.09 10.51 3.03
N GLU A 86 -15.68 9.41 2.55
CA GLU A 86 -16.28 8.40 3.43
C GLU A 86 -15.26 7.57 4.19
N LEU A 87 -14.17 7.17 3.54
CA LEU A 87 -13.06 6.48 4.21
C LEU A 87 -12.44 7.37 5.27
N HIS A 88 -12.21 8.65 4.95
CA HIS A 88 -11.72 9.63 5.92
C HIS A 88 -12.66 9.73 7.12
N ARG A 89 -13.97 9.89 6.90
CA ARG A 89 -14.95 9.95 7.98
C ARG A 89 -14.96 8.68 8.83
N THR A 90 -14.95 7.51 8.20
CA THR A 90 -15.06 6.21 8.89
C THR A 90 -13.82 5.88 9.70
N TYR A 91 -12.62 6.12 9.15
CA TYR A 91 -11.37 5.62 9.73
C TYR A 91 -10.50 6.68 10.42
N LEU A 92 -10.66 7.96 10.08
CA LEU A 92 -9.82 9.03 10.66
C LEU A 92 -10.56 9.89 11.68
N ASN A 93 -11.88 10.03 11.56
CA ASN A 93 -12.68 10.80 12.53
C ASN A 93 -13.37 9.92 13.59
N GLY A 94 -13.29 8.59 13.46
CA GLY A 94 -14.02 7.65 14.30
C GLY A 94 -15.54 7.70 14.11
N PRO A 95 -16.29 6.71 14.64
CA PRO A 95 -17.74 6.81 14.74
C PRO A 95 -18.20 7.96 15.64
#